data_AF-K4FUJ0-F1
#
_entry.id   AF-K4FUJ0-F1
#
_cell.length_a   1.000
_cell.length_b   1.000
_cell.length_c   1.000
_cell.angle_alpha   90.00
_cell.angle_beta   90.00
_cell.angle_gamma   90.00
#
_symmetry.space_group_name_H-M   'P 1'
#
loop_
_entity.id
_entity.type
_entity.pdbx_description
1 polymer ?
#
loop_
_entity_poly.entity_id
_entity_poly.type
_entity_poly.pdbx_seq_one_letter_code
_entity_poly.pdbx_strand_id
1 'polypeptide(L)'
;MSMHAASGILTAKQKINSEFRKNLAESSPEKITQLLKLGSDVEVVLRTSVIQGVHIDHNKILLRPTKEVLQDNAPFHDTPRKDT
;
A
#
# COMPACT_ATOMS: atom_id res chain seq x y z
N MET A 1 -24.77 10.77 -5.45
CA MET A 1 -24.57 9.86 -4.31
C MET A 1 -23.12 9.94 -3.89
N SER A 2 -22.87 10.27 -2.63
CA SER A 2 -21.56 10.67 -2.08
C SER A 2 -20.54 9.54 -2.16
N MET A 3 -19.39 9.82 -2.78
CA MET A 3 -18.26 8.91 -2.93
C MET A 3 -17.46 8.85 -1.61
N HIS A 4 -18.00 8.19 -0.59
CA HIS A 4 -17.26 7.85 0.62
C HIS A 4 -16.64 6.46 0.49
N ALA A 5 -15.44 6.38 -0.08
CA ALA A 5 -14.40 5.40 0.32
C ALA A 5 -13.16 5.47 -0.60
N ALA A 6 -12.33 6.50 -0.43
CA ALA A 6 -10.91 6.46 -0.80
C ALA A 6 -10.03 6.80 0.42
N SER A 7 -10.43 6.34 1.62
CA SER A 7 -10.07 6.98 2.90
C SER A 7 -8.69 6.58 3.48
N GLY A 8 -8.07 5.47 3.05
CA GLY A 8 -6.74 5.06 3.54
C GLY A 8 -5.57 5.56 2.68
N ILE A 9 -5.58 5.19 1.40
CA ILE A 9 -4.45 5.41 0.48
C ILE A 9 -4.24 6.90 0.20
N LEU A 10 -5.31 7.67 0.01
CA LEU A 10 -5.20 9.11 -0.24
C LEU A 10 -4.58 9.83 0.97
N THR A 11 -5.03 9.47 2.17
CA THR A 11 -4.50 9.98 3.44
C THR A 11 -3.02 9.62 3.62
N ALA A 12 -2.63 8.38 3.32
CA ALA A 12 -1.23 7.95 3.35
C ALA A 12 -0.37 8.76 2.38
N LYS A 13 -0.82 8.97 1.14
CA LYS A 13 -0.13 9.81 0.14
C LYS A 13 0.05 11.24 0.64
N GLN A 14 -0.99 11.85 1.20
CA GLN A 14 -0.92 13.20 1.75
C GLN A 14 0.09 13.29 2.90
N LYS A 15 0.10 12.30 3.80
CA LYS A 15 1.03 12.25 4.92
C LYS A 15 2.48 12.11 4.46
N ILE A 16 2.77 11.19 3.53
CA ILE A 16 4.11 11.02 2.94
C ILE A 16 4.60 12.33 2.31
N ASN A 17 3.76 12.98 1.51
CA ASN A 17 4.12 14.25 0.87
C ASN A 17 4.34 15.37 1.89
N SER A 18 3.53 15.42 2.95
CA SER A 18 3.71 16.40 4.04
C SER A 18 5.04 16.18 4.77
N GLU A 19 5.36 14.94 5.14
CA GLU A 19 6.64 14.63 5.80
C GLU A 19 7.84 14.89 4.89
N PHE A 20 7.75 14.57 3.60
CA PHE A 20 8.81 14.88 2.65
C PHE A 20 9.06 16.39 2.55
N ARG A 21 8.00 17.19 2.36
CA ARG A 21 8.10 18.65 2.26
C ARG A 21 8.68 19.31 3.51
N LYS A 22 8.34 18.80 4.70
CA LYS A 22 8.88 19.31 5.99
C LYS A 22 10.39 19.15 6.10
N ASN A 23 10.97 18.12 5.49
CA ASN A 23 12.38 17.78 5.62
C ASN A 23 13.23 18.22 4.41
N LEU A 24 12.68 18.99 3.46
CA LEU A 24 13.40 19.42 2.24
C LEU A 24 14.66 20.25 2.50
N ALA A 25 14.66 21.04 3.59
CA ALA A 25 15.77 21.91 3.96
C ALA A 25 16.75 21.23 4.93
N GLU A 26 16.57 19.95 5.24
CA GLU A 26 17.48 19.21 6.11
C GLU A 26 18.86 19.04 5.44
N SER A 27 19.92 19.33 6.19
CA SER A 27 21.30 19.29 5.70
C SER A 27 22.21 18.39 6.56
N SER A 28 21.74 17.89 7.71
CA SER A 28 22.49 16.92 8.52
C SER A 28 22.56 15.56 7.82
N PRO A 29 23.76 15.03 7.54
CA PRO A 29 23.93 13.70 6.95
C PRO A 29 23.29 12.59 7.77
N GLU A 30 23.38 12.69 9.10
CA GLU A 30 22.82 11.72 10.04
C GLU A 30 21.29 11.71 9.95
N LYS A 31 20.68 12.90 9.91
CA LYS A 31 19.23 13.03 9.82
C LYS A 31 18.69 12.57 8.47
N ILE A 32 19.39 12.89 7.37
CA ILE A 32 19.05 12.41 6.03
C ILE A 32 19.08 10.89 6.00
N THR A 33 20.11 10.26 6.57
CA THR A 33 20.22 8.79 6.64
C THR A 33 19.03 8.17 7.37
N GLN A 34 18.60 8.76 8.48
CA GLN A 34 17.42 8.30 9.22
C GLN A 34 16.13 8.44 8.41
N LEU A 35 15.95 9.56 7.70
CA LEU A 35 14.77 9.81 6.86
C LEU A 35 14.71 8.85 5.67
N LEU A 36 15.85 8.54 5.05
CA LEU A 36 15.94 7.55 3.97
C LEU A 36 15.57 6.15 4.47
N LYS A 37 16.07 5.75 5.65
CA LYS A 37 15.69 4.48 6.28
C LYS A 37 14.19 4.42 6.55
N LEU A 38 13.61 5.48 7.12
CA LEU A 38 12.16 5.56 7.35
C LEU A 38 11.38 5.42 6.03
N GLY A 39 11.81 6.10 4.96
CA GLY A 39 11.21 5.98 3.64
C GLY A 39 11.25 4.55 3.11
N SER A 40 12.40 3.88 3.22
CA SER A 40 12.57 2.48 2.83
C SER A 40 11.69 1.53 3.65
N ASP A 41 11.58 1.73 4.97
CA ASP A 41 10.75 0.91 5.85
C ASP A 41 9.25 1.06 5.45
N VAL A 42 8.80 2.28 5.16
CA VAL A 42 7.43 2.56 4.67
C VAL A 42 7.17 1.92 3.30
N GLU A 43 8.15 1.96 2.38
CA GLU A 43 8.03 1.32 1.07
C GLU A 43 7.77 -0.18 1.20
N VAL A 44 8.51 -0.88 2.07
CA VAL A 44 8.32 -2.31 2.34
C VAL A 44 6.91 -2.59 2.83
N VAL A 45 6.39 -1.78 3.76
CA VAL A 45 5.02 -1.93 4.26
C VAL A 45 4.01 -1.77 3.12
N LEU A 46 4.15 -0.73 2.28
CA LEU A 46 3.22 -0.51 1.17
C LEU A 46 3.27 -1.64 0.14
N ARG A 47 4.46 -2.18 -0.18
CA ARG A 47 4.61 -3.27 -1.16
C ARG A 47 4.02 -4.59 -0.68
N THR A 48 4.05 -4.83 0.63
CA THR A 48 3.59 -6.10 1.24
C THR A 48 2.13 -6.07 1.70
N SER A 49 1.49 -4.89 1.75
CA SER A 49 0.12 -4.73 2.26
C SER A 49 -0.88 -4.15 1.26
N VAL A 50 -0.43 -3.65 0.11
CA VAL A 50 -1.29 -2.96 -0.87
C VAL A 50 -1.25 -3.64 -2.22
N ILE A 51 -2.43 -3.96 -2.76
CA ILE A 51 -2.59 -4.38 -4.16
C ILE A 51 -2.84 -3.15 -5.03
N GLN A 52 -2.08 -3.00 -6.11
CA GLN A 52 -2.27 -1.93 -7.07
C GLN A 52 -3.36 -2.30 -8.09
N GLY A 53 -4.21 -1.33 -8.44
CA GLY A 53 -5.23 -1.48 -9.47
C GLY A 53 -5.14 -0.35 -10.50
N VAL A 54 -5.34 -0.67 -11.78
CA VAL A 54 -5.42 0.30 -12.88
C VAL A 54 -6.76 0.17 -13.58
N HIS A 55 -7.48 1.27 -13.74
CA HIS A 55 -8.69 1.30 -14.57
C HIS A 55 -8.30 1.11 -16.03
N ILE A 56 -8.84 0.08 -16.67
CA ILE A 56 -8.57 -0.25 -18.09
C ILE A 56 -9.81 -0.10 -18.97
N ASP A 57 -11.00 0.01 -18.37
CA ASP A 57 -12.28 0.16 -19.07
C ASP A 57 -13.33 0.69 -18.07
N HIS A 58 -14.53 1.03 -18.56
CA HIS A 58 -15.62 1.65 -17.79
C HIS A 58 -16.03 0.85 -16.55
N ASN A 59 -15.84 -0.47 -16.55
CA ASN A 59 -16.14 -1.38 -15.43
C ASN A 59 -15.05 -2.44 -15.22
N LYS A 60 -13.81 -2.17 -15.63
CA LYS A 60 -12.70 -3.12 -15.48
C LYS A 60 -11.50 -2.48 -14.80
N ILE A 61 -11.01 -3.15 -13.77
CA ILE A 61 -9.77 -2.81 -13.08
C ILE A 61 -8.81 -3.99 -13.25
N LEU A 62 -7.62 -3.72 -13.77
CA LEU A 62 -6.52 -4.67 -13.76
C LEU A 62 -5.80 -4.58 -12.42
N LEU A 63 -5.86 -5.63 -11.62
CA LEU A 63 -5.07 -5.77 -10.40
C LEU A 63 -3.65 -6.26 -10.74
N ARG A 64 -2.66 -5.68 -10.06
CA ARG A 64 -1.23 -6.02 -10.20
C ARG A 64 -0.67 -6.44 -8.84
N PRO A 65 -1.05 -7.61 -8.32
CA PRO A 65 -0.50 -8.12 -7.06
C PRO A 65 0.97 -8.52 -7.24
N THR A 66 1.81 -8.17 -6.27
CA THR A 66 3.20 -8.64 -6.19
C THR A 66 3.27 -9.98 -5.44
N LYS A 67 4.42 -10.66 -5.52
CA LYS A 67 4.61 -11.95 -4.84
C LYS A 67 4.41 -11.87 -3.33
N GLU A 68 4.68 -10.72 -2.73
CA GLU A 68 4.55 -10.49 -1.30
C GLU A 68 3.09 -10.37 -0.82
N VAL A 69 2.17 -9.98 -1.71
CA VAL A 69 0.72 -9.89 -1.41
C VAL A 69 -0.06 -11.10 -1.90
N LEU A 70 0.52 -11.90 -2.80
CA LEU A 70 -0.07 -13.16 -3.25
C LEU A 70 0.07 -14.19 -2.14
N GLN A 71 -1.04 -14.60 -1.55
CA GLN A 71 -1.08 -15.75 -0.65
C GLN A 71 -1.16 -17.03 -1.48
N ASP A 72 -0.58 -18.12 -0.97
CA ASP A 72 -0.82 -19.43 -1.53
C ASP A 72 -2.33 -19.71 -1.47
N ASN A 73 -2.92 -20.06 -2.60
CA ASN A 73 -4.33 -20.42 -2.63
C ASN A 73 -4.53 -21.63 -1.73
N ALA A 74 -5.26 -21.46 -0.62
CA ALA A 74 -5.80 -22.62 0.08
C ALA A 74 -6.65 -23.41 -0.92
N PRO A 75 -6.58 -24.76 -0.92
CA PRO A 75 -7.43 -25.56 -1.77
C PRO A 75 -8.88 -25.15 -1.57
N PHE A 76 -9.56 -24.80 -2.66
CA PHE A 76 -10.98 -24.57 -2.60
C PHE A 76 -11.65 -25.90 -2.20
N HIS A 77 -12.41 -25.89 -1.11
CA HIS A 77 -13.19 -27.02 -0.65
C HIS A 77 -14.67 -26.77 -0.97
N ASP A 78 -15.24 -27.57 -1.86
CA ASP A 78 -16.68 -27.50 -2.21
C ASP A 78 -17.60 -27.79 -1.01
N THR A 79 -17.10 -28.54 -0.03
CA THR A 79 -17.87 -28.86 1.18
C THR A 79 -17.69 -27.78 2.23
N PRO A 80 -18.80 -27.25 2.81
CA PRO A 80 -18.73 -26.35 3.95
C PRO A 80 -17.85 -26.94 5.05
N ARG A 81 -16.91 -26.15 5.57
CA ARG A 81 -16.10 -26.54 6.72
C ARG A 81 -17.06 -26.91 7.86
N LYS A 82 -17.05 -28.18 8.29
CA LYS A 82 -17.73 -28.56 9.53
C LYS A 82 -16.89 -28.00 10.66
N ASP A 83 -17.42 -26.99 11.34
CA ASP A 83 -16.83 -26.51 12.58
C ASP A 83 -16.95 -27.64 13.62
N THR A 84 -15.82 -28.17 14.07
CA THR A 84 -15.70 -29.03 15.27
C THR A 84 -15.30 -28.17 16.46
#